data_AF-A0A350QXR2-F1
#
_entry.id   AF-A0A350QXR2-F1
#
_cell.length_a   1.000
_cell.length_b   1.000
_cell.length_c   1.000
_cell.angle_alpha   90.00
_cell.angle_beta   90.00
_cell.angle_gamma   90.00
#
_symmetry.space_group_name_H-M   'P 1'
#
loop_
_entity.id
_entity.type
_entity.pdbx_description
1 polymer ?
#
loop_
_entity_poly.entity_id
_entity_poly.type
_entity_poly.pdbx_seq_one_letter_code
_entity_poly.pdbx_strand_id
1 'polypeptide(L)'
;MQKIFQAPILLLFLLTLLPVSSVLGKIGDPRPLTVGHLRYESHRHTVWATDVRTKKVLWKTGIPMSYYRGEVDHRLERDVQWNIITSLKLKGKILFVTNSKGETFKLDSVTGKFLKKAVEEDKKQELK
;
A
#
# COMPACT_ATOMS: atom_id res chain seq x y z
N MET A 1 -5.29 55.69 -36.37
CA MET A 1 -4.89 55.59 -34.96
C MET A 1 -5.24 54.20 -34.44
N GLN A 2 -4.30 53.58 -33.73
CA GLN A 2 -4.08 52.14 -33.58
C GLN A 2 -5.18 51.40 -32.81
N LYS A 3 -5.72 50.32 -33.40
CA LYS A 3 -6.52 49.28 -32.73
C LYS A 3 -5.71 48.00 -32.61
N ILE A 4 -4.65 47.98 -31.81
CA ILE A 4 -3.85 46.76 -31.58
C ILE A 4 -3.36 46.82 -30.14
N PHE A 5 -3.41 45.70 -29.41
CA PHE A 5 -2.97 45.47 -28.01
C PHE A 5 -4.03 45.45 -26.88
N GLN A 6 -5.15 44.75 -27.07
CA GLN A 6 -5.89 44.18 -25.92
C GLN A 6 -6.12 42.66 -26.00
N ALA A 7 -6.00 42.06 -27.18
CA ALA A 7 -6.13 40.61 -27.38
C ALA A 7 -5.11 39.73 -26.60
N PRO A 8 -3.82 40.09 -26.43
CA PRO A 8 -2.87 39.18 -25.77
C PRO A 8 -3.06 39.10 -24.25
N ILE A 9 -3.60 40.16 -23.63
CA ILE A 9 -3.83 40.22 -22.17
C ILE A 9 -5.04 39.36 -21.79
N LEU A 10 -6.10 39.36 -22.62
CA LEU A 10 -7.29 38.55 -22.40
C LEU A 10 -7.00 37.04 -22.54
N LEU A 11 -6.12 36.68 -23.48
CA LEU A 11 -5.71 35.30 -23.70
C LEU A 11 -4.89 34.73 -22.52
N LEU A 12 -4.03 35.57 -21.91
CA LEU A 12 -3.25 35.18 -20.73
C LEU A 12 -4.15 34.91 -19.51
N PHE A 13 -5.21 35.70 -19.34
CA PHE A 13 -6.18 35.53 -18.25
C PHE A 13 -7.06 34.27 -18.42
N LEU A 14 -7.25 33.82 -19.67
CA LEU A 14 -8.05 32.63 -19.96
C LEU A 14 -7.30 31.32 -19.64
N LEU A 15 -5.96 31.31 -19.72
CA LEU A 15 -5.14 30.13 -19.41
C LEU A 15 -5.03 29.86 -17.90
N THR A 16 -5.17 30.87 -17.04
CA THR A 16 -5.06 30.69 -15.57
C THR A 16 -6.34 30.12 -14.94
N LEU A 17 -7.44 30.09 -15.68
CA LEU A 17 -8.72 29.51 -15.27
C LEU A 17 -8.85 28.01 -15.59
N LEU A 18 -7.81 27.37 -16.12
CA LEU A 18 -7.82 25.92 -16.33
C LEU A 18 -7.91 25.22 -14.97
N PRO A 19 -8.97 24.43 -14.71
CA PRO A 19 -9.07 23.68 -13.46
C PRO A 19 -7.91 22.69 -13.40
N VAL A 20 -7.12 22.77 -12.34
CA VAL A 20 -6.12 21.75 -12.01
C VAL A 20 -6.90 20.49 -11.66
N SER A 21 -7.01 19.57 -12.61
CA SER A 21 -7.68 18.30 -12.37
C SER A 21 -6.82 17.47 -11.43
N SER A 22 -7.25 17.33 -10.18
CA SER A 22 -6.66 16.39 -9.24
C SER A 22 -7.12 14.98 -9.58
N VAL A 23 -6.27 14.21 -10.27
CA VAL A 23 -6.47 12.78 -10.41
C VAL A 23 -6.13 12.13 -9.08
N LEU A 24 -7.15 11.74 -8.31
CA LEU A 24 -6.97 10.81 -7.20
C LEU A 24 -6.63 9.45 -7.82
N GLY A 25 -5.34 9.10 -7.83
CA GLY A 25 -4.89 7.81 -8.33
C GLY A 25 -5.46 6.67 -7.51
N LYS A 26 -5.97 5.63 -8.18
CA LYS A 26 -6.39 4.38 -7.55
C LYS A 26 -5.20 3.79 -6.79
N ILE A 27 -5.37 3.49 -5.51
CA ILE A 27 -4.30 2.88 -4.71
C ILE A 27 -4.11 1.44 -5.20
N GLY A 28 -3.00 1.20 -5.90
CA GLY A 28 -2.64 -0.10 -6.45
C GLY A 28 -1.90 -0.98 -5.44
N ASP A 29 -1.78 -2.26 -5.77
CA ASP A 29 -0.96 -3.21 -5.03
C ASP A 29 0.52 -2.74 -5.00
N PRO A 30 1.28 -3.03 -3.93
CA PRO A 30 2.68 -2.68 -3.87
C PRO A 30 3.44 -3.40 -4.97
N ARG A 31 4.59 -2.83 -5.34
CA ARG A 31 5.50 -3.50 -6.28
C ARG A 31 5.86 -4.89 -5.74
N PRO A 32 5.70 -5.96 -6.56
CA PRO A 32 6.13 -7.29 -6.19
C PRO A 32 7.61 -7.31 -5.80
N LEU A 33 7.94 -8.16 -4.82
CA LEU A 33 9.32 -8.38 -4.40
C LEU A 33 9.82 -9.71 -4.95
N THR A 34 10.84 -9.69 -5.79
CA THR A 34 11.45 -10.92 -6.32
C THR A 34 12.82 -11.11 -5.70
N VAL A 35 13.04 -12.27 -5.07
CA VAL A 35 14.32 -12.67 -4.46
C VAL A 35 14.62 -14.11 -4.84
N GLY A 36 15.67 -14.31 -5.66
CA GLY A 36 15.99 -15.62 -6.21
C GLY A 36 14.85 -16.16 -7.08
N HIS A 37 14.37 -17.36 -6.78
CA HIS A 37 13.23 -17.98 -7.49
C HIS A 37 11.87 -17.66 -6.86
N LEU A 38 11.82 -16.84 -5.81
CA LEU A 38 10.59 -16.49 -5.11
C LEU A 38 10.13 -15.08 -5.48
N ARG A 39 8.85 -14.93 -5.80
CA ARG A 39 8.18 -13.64 -6.00
C ARG A 39 7.07 -13.50 -4.97
N TYR A 40 7.18 -12.48 -4.14
CA TYR A 40 6.18 -12.09 -3.16
C TYR A 40 5.28 -11.01 -3.74
N GLU A 41 3.99 -11.20 -3.60
CA GLU A 41 2.95 -10.32 -4.12
C GLU A 41 1.84 -10.17 -3.10
N SER A 42 1.03 -9.14 -3.28
CA SER A 42 -0.15 -8.95 -2.46
C SER A 42 -1.29 -8.37 -3.26
N HIS A 43 -2.51 -8.65 -2.77
CA HIS A 43 -3.72 -8.00 -3.23
C HIS A 43 -4.68 -7.83 -2.07
N ARG A 44 -5.22 -6.62 -1.89
CA ARG A 44 -6.06 -6.25 -0.74
C ARG A 44 -5.36 -6.59 0.59
N HIS A 45 -5.91 -7.52 1.36
CA HIS A 45 -5.39 -7.97 2.65
C HIS A 45 -4.65 -9.31 2.54
N THR A 46 -4.32 -9.80 1.34
CA THR A 46 -3.68 -11.11 1.16
C THR A 46 -2.30 -10.97 0.56
N VAL A 47 -1.33 -11.73 1.09
CA VAL A 47 0.03 -11.87 0.57
C VAL A 47 0.23 -13.30 0.11
N TRP A 48 1.01 -13.53 -0.95
CA TRP A 48 1.43 -14.86 -1.36
C TRP A 48 2.87 -14.85 -1.87
N ALA A 49 3.48 -16.04 -1.90
CA ALA A 49 4.73 -16.29 -2.57
C ALA A 49 4.52 -17.26 -3.74
N THR A 50 5.11 -16.93 -4.87
CA THR A 50 5.10 -17.73 -6.09
C THR A 50 6.53 -18.14 -6.44
N ASP A 51 6.74 -19.41 -6.73
CA ASP A 51 7.97 -19.86 -7.39
C ASP A 51 7.92 -19.42 -8.86
N VAL A 52 8.87 -18.56 -9.27
CA VAL A 52 8.88 -17.93 -10.60
C VAL A 52 9.17 -18.93 -11.71
N ARG A 53 9.93 -20.01 -11.41
CA ARG A 53 10.31 -21.02 -12.41
C ARG A 53 9.12 -21.91 -12.76
N THR A 54 8.40 -22.34 -11.74
CA THR A 54 7.27 -23.28 -11.87
C THR A 54 5.92 -22.57 -11.96
N LYS A 55 5.88 -21.26 -11.69
CA LYS A 55 4.67 -20.44 -11.56
C LYS A 55 3.69 -20.92 -10.48
N LYS A 56 4.17 -21.75 -9.54
CA LYS A 56 3.35 -22.32 -8.47
C LYS A 56 3.31 -21.40 -7.26
N VAL A 57 2.11 -21.14 -6.76
CA VAL A 57 1.94 -20.48 -5.45
C VAL A 57 2.37 -21.46 -4.35
N LEU A 58 3.35 -21.06 -3.55
CA LEU A 58 3.90 -21.86 -2.45
C LEU A 58 3.08 -21.72 -1.17
N TRP A 59 2.66 -20.50 -0.87
CA TRP A 59 1.81 -20.19 0.26
C TRP A 59 1.02 -18.90 0.02
N LYS A 60 -0.08 -18.74 0.75
CA LYS A 60 -0.95 -17.56 0.72
C LYS A 60 -1.46 -17.28 2.13
N THR A 61 -1.37 -16.03 2.57
CA THR A 61 -1.67 -15.60 3.93
C THR A 61 -2.56 -14.37 3.93
N GLY A 62 -3.70 -14.46 4.61
CA GLY A 62 -4.54 -13.30 4.92
C GLY A 62 -3.96 -12.52 6.09
N ILE A 63 -3.77 -11.23 5.90
CA ILE A 63 -3.37 -10.28 6.93
C ILE A 63 -4.62 -9.86 7.70
N PRO A 64 -4.64 -10.00 9.04
CA PRO A 64 -5.76 -9.55 9.85
C PRO A 64 -5.78 -8.02 9.84
N MET A 65 -6.64 -7.46 8.99
CA MET A 65 -6.86 -6.03 8.87
C MET A 65 -8.27 -5.71 9.34
N SER A 66 -8.40 -4.71 10.21
CA SER A 66 -9.70 -4.13 10.55
C SER A 66 -10.31 -3.56 9.27
N TYR A 67 -11.52 -3.97 8.91
CA TYR A 67 -12.35 -3.17 8.00
C TYR A 67 -12.56 -1.82 8.66
N TYR A 68 -12.35 -0.75 7.91
CA TYR A 68 -12.66 0.59 8.41
C TYR A 68 -14.15 0.64 8.76
N ARG A 69 -14.46 0.79 10.06
CA ARG A 69 -15.81 1.06 10.57
C ARG A 69 -16.06 2.57 10.80
N GLY A 70 -15.03 3.40 10.65
CA GLY A 70 -15.12 4.86 10.79
C GLY A 70 -15.37 5.54 9.45
N GLU A 71 -16.42 6.36 9.40
CA GLU A 71 -16.86 7.24 8.32
C GLU A 71 -16.47 6.78 6.92
N VAL A 72 -17.28 5.88 6.36
CA VAL A 72 -17.25 5.57 4.94
C VAL A 72 -17.46 6.89 4.19
N ASP A 73 -16.43 7.40 3.53
CA ASP A 73 -16.60 8.56 2.66
C ASP A 73 -17.42 8.12 1.45
N HIS A 74 -18.70 8.50 1.42
CA HIS A 74 -19.62 8.15 0.34
C HIS A 74 -19.16 8.68 -1.03
N ARG A 75 -18.19 9.61 -1.06
CA ARG A 75 -17.61 10.18 -2.28
C ARG A 75 -16.44 9.35 -2.82
N LEU A 76 -15.92 8.39 -2.06
CA LEU A 76 -14.83 7.51 -2.46
C LEU A 76 -15.35 6.13 -2.83
N GLU A 77 -14.78 5.52 -3.88
CA GLU A 77 -15.08 4.12 -4.22
C GLU A 77 -14.74 3.19 -3.03
N ARG A 78 -15.54 2.15 -2.83
CA ARG A 78 -15.38 1.23 -1.67
C ARG A 78 -13.99 0.61 -1.58
N ASP A 79 -13.36 0.35 -2.72
CA ASP A 79 -12.03 -0.22 -2.83
C ASP A 79 -10.91 0.77 -2.51
N VAL A 80 -11.12 2.07 -2.69
CA VAL A 80 -10.23 3.15 -2.21
C VAL A 80 -10.22 3.22 -0.68
N GLN A 81 -11.33 2.82 -0.05
CA GLN A 81 -11.50 2.85 1.41
C GLN A 81 -11.01 1.58 2.11
N TRP A 82 -10.56 0.57 1.35
CA TRP A 82 -10.08 -0.67 1.93
C TRP A 82 -8.73 -0.49 2.62
N ASN A 83 -8.56 -1.19 3.75
CA ASN A 83 -7.23 -1.42 4.28
C ASN A 83 -6.52 -2.39 3.33
N ILE A 84 -5.53 -1.87 2.61
CA ILE A 84 -4.76 -2.64 1.64
C ILE A 84 -3.30 -2.74 2.11
N ILE A 85 -2.62 -3.76 1.60
CA ILE A 85 -1.17 -3.86 1.75
C ILE A 85 -0.53 -2.79 0.86
N THR A 86 0.44 -2.05 1.40
CA THR A 86 1.13 -0.94 0.71
C THR A 86 2.63 -1.14 0.61
N SER A 87 3.21 -2.07 1.37
CA SER A 87 4.64 -2.38 1.28
C SER A 87 4.94 -3.84 1.62
N LEU A 88 5.88 -4.39 0.87
CA LEU A 88 6.52 -5.68 1.13
C LEU A 88 8.02 -5.46 1.24
N LYS A 89 8.64 -5.92 2.33
CA LYS A 89 10.10 -5.85 2.53
C LYS A 89 10.60 -7.16 3.11
N LEU A 90 11.64 -7.74 2.51
CA LEU A 90 12.30 -8.93 3.04
C LEU A 90 13.57 -8.51 3.79
N LYS A 91 13.74 -8.99 5.03
CA LYS A 91 15.01 -8.92 5.75
C LYS A 91 15.34 -10.31 6.29
N GLY A 92 16.39 -10.92 5.73
CA GLY A 92 16.71 -12.32 6.03
C GLY A 92 15.54 -13.25 5.67
N LYS A 93 15.06 -14.02 6.64
CA LYS A 93 13.91 -14.95 6.49
C LYS A 93 12.57 -14.34 6.88
N ILE A 94 12.52 -13.03 7.13
CA ILE A 94 11.32 -12.35 7.62
C ILE A 94 10.78 -11.43 6.53
N LEU A 95 9.54 -11.70 6.12
CA LEU A 95 8.77 -10.81 5.25
C LEU A 95 7.97 -9.83 6.11
N PHE A 96 8.29 -8.55 5.98
CA PHE A 96 7.57 -7.43 6.58
C PHE A 96 6.49 -6.99 5.60
N VAL A 97 5.25 -7.00 6.08
CA VAL A 97 4.06 -6.61 5.33
C VAL A 97 3.48 -5.40 6.01
N THR A 98 3.45 -4.26 5.32
CA THR A 98 2.88 -3.02 5.85
C THR A 98 1.58 -2.69 5.14
N ASN A 99 0.56 -2.28 5.90
CA ASN A 99 -0.73 -1.89 5.36
C ASN A 99 -0.87 -0.36 5.22
N SER A 100 -2.00 0.11 4.69
CA SER A 100 -2.28 1.54 4.50
C SER A 100 -2.41 2.33 5.81
N LYS A 101 -2.46 1.64 6.96
CA LYS A 101 -2.40 2.23 8.31
C LYS A 101 -0.98 2.37 8.86
N GLY A 102 0.02 1.84 8.16
CA GLY A 102 1.39 1.75 8.68
C GLY A 102 1.60 0.59 9.66
N GLU A 103 0.57 -0.23 9.92
CA GLU A 103 0.73 -1.44 10.74
C GLU A 103 1.62 -2.43 9.99
N THR A 104 2.59 -3.00 10.70
CA THR A 104 3.56 -3.91 10.11
C THR A 104 3.45 -5.30 10.73
N PHE A 105 3.25 -6.28 9.87
CA PHE A 105 3.13 -7.70 10.20
C PHE A 105 4.39 -8.43 9.77
N LYS A 106 4.83 -9.39 10.58
CA LYS A 106 6.01 -10.21 10.31
C LYS A 106 5.57 -11.62 9.96
N LEU A 107 5.92 -12.05 8.75
CA LEU A 107 5.71 -13.41 8.28
C LEU A 107 7.05 -14.11 8.12
N ASP A 108 7.09 -15.40 8.39
CA ASP A 108 8.15 -16.27 7.91
C ASP A 108 8.08 -16.33 6.38
N SER A 109 9.17 -16.00 5.69
CA SER A 109 9.16 -15.85 4.22
C SER A 109 9.00 -17.17 3.48
N VAL A 110 9.31 -18.29 4.13
CA VAL A 110 9.26 -19.63 3.52
C VAL A 110 7.88 -20.25 3.67
N THR A 111 7.23 -20.04 4.80
CA THR A 111 5.96 -20.69 5.16
C THR A 111 4.75 -19.77 5.11
N GLY A 112 4.97 -18.44 5.07
CA GLY A 112 3.90 -17.44 5.14
C GLY A 112 3.24 -17.32 6.51
N LYS A 113 3.72 -18.02 7.54
CA LYS A 113 3.12 -18.00 8.88
C LYS A 113 3.50 -16.73 9.64
N PHE A 114 2.57 -16.21 10.46
CA PHE A 114 2.88 -15.11 11.38
C PHE A 114 3.97 -15.52 12.36
N LEU A 115 4.99 -14.67 12.45
CA LEU A 115 5.94 -14.74 13.56
C LEU A 115 5.23 -14.13 14.78
N LYS A 116 5.13 -14.90 15.87
CA LYS A 116 4.58 -14.39 17.13
C LYS A 116 5.38 -13.14 17.50
N LYS A 117 4.68 -12.06 17.89
CA LYS A 117 5.32 -10.99 18.67
C LYS A 117 6.03 -11.69 19.83
N ALA A 118 7.32 -11.42 20.03
CA ALA A 118 7.90 -11.61 21.36
C ALA A 118 7.00 -10.81 22.30
N VAL A 119 6.25 -11.51 23.13
CA VAL A 119 5.44 -10.90 24.18
C VAL A 119 6.45 -10.26 25.13
N GLU A 120 6.41 -8.93 25.24
CA GLU A 120 6.93 -8.13 26.36
C GLU A 120 8.01 -8.82 27.23
N GLU A 121 9.28 -8.77 26.83
CA GLU A 121 10.39 -9.00 27.77
C GLU A 121 10.65 -7.80 28.69
N ASP A 122 9.85 -6.73 28.60
CA ASP A 122 9.99 -5.53 29.46
C ASP A 122 9.09 -5.55 30.71
N LYS A 123 8.29 -6.60 30.96
CA LYS A 123 7.51 -6.73 32.21
C LYS A 123 8.28 -7.38 33.37
N LYS A 124 9.61 -7.47 33.30
CA LYS A 124 10.42 -8.01 34.40
C LYS A 124 11.68 -7.19 34.73
N GLN A 125 11.62 -5.87 34.55
CA GLN A 125 12.54 -4.94 35.23
C GLN A 125 11.86 -4.00 36.23
N GLU A 126 10.53 -3.98 36.31
CA GLU A 126 9.79 -3.32 37.40
C GLU A 126 9.03 -4.36 38.22
N LEU A 127 9.73 -5.13 39.06
CA LEU A 127 9.26 -5.73 40.33
C LEU A 127 10.25 -6.81 40.78
N LYS A 128 11.41 -6.37 41.28
CA LYS A 128 12.00 -6.72 42.59
C LYS A 128 13.47 -6.35 42.65
#